data_AF-A0A341CCV5-F1
#
_entry.id   AF-A0A341CCV5-F1
#
_cell.length_a   1.000
_cell.length_b   1.000
_cell.length_c   1.000
_cell.angle_alpha   90.00
_cell.angle_beta   90.00
_cell.angle_gamma   90.00
#
_symmetry.space_group_name_H-M   'P 1'
#
loop_
_entity.id
_entity.type
_entity.pdbx_description
1 polymer ?
#
loop_
_entity_poly.entity_id
_entity_poly.type
_entity_poly.pdbx_seq_one_letter_code
_entity_poly.pdbx_strand_id
1 'polypeptide(L)'
;MAGILAWFWNERFWLPHNVTWADLKNTEEATFPQAEDLYLAFPLAFCMLMVRLIFERFVAKPCAIALNIQANGPQIAQPNAILEKVFTAITKHPDEKRLEGLSKQLDWDVRSIQRWFRQRRNQEKPSTLKRFCESMWKFSFGLYVFTYGVRFLKKTPWLWNTRHCWYNYPYQPLTPDLHYYYILELSFYWSLMFSQFTDIKRKDFGVMFLHHLVSIFLITFSYVNNMARVGTLVLCLHDSADALLEAAKMANYAKFQKICDLLFVMFAMVFITTRLGIFPLWSRESKCQRSTHILKYTAVCLGKQSQDHSKALK
;
A
#
# COMPACT_ATOMS: atom_id res chain seq x y z
N MET A 1 -28.64 -0.92 -12.95
CA MET A 1 -27.27 -0.38 -12.92
C MET A 1 -27.15 1.04 -13.48
N ALA A 2 -27.84 1.41 -14.58
CA ALA A 2 -27.77 2.75 -15.18
C ALA A 2 -28.11 3.91 -14.21
N GLY A 3 -29.14 3.77 -13.36
CA GLY A 3 -29.51 4.82 -12.40
C GLY A 3 -28.49 5.07 -11.28
N ILE A 4 -27.76 4.03 -10.84
CA ILE A 4 -26.72 4.16 -9.80
C ILE A 4 -25.47 4.82 -10.38
N LEU A 5 -25.09 4.46 -11.62
CA LEU A 5 -23.99 5.11 -12.33
C LEU A 5 -24.31 6.58 -12.63
N ALA A 6 -25.52 6.90 -13.10
CA ALA A 6 -25.94 8.27 -13.37
C ALA A 6 -26.01 9.12 -12.09
N TRP A 7 -26.46 8.53 -10.97
CA TRP A 7 -26.41 9.19 -9.66
C TRP A 7 -24.97 9.40 -9.17
N PHE A 8 -24.11 8.40 -9.33
CA PHE A 8 -22.71 8.48 -8.93
C PHE A 8 -21.98 9.55 -9.73
N TRP A 9 -22.14 9.61 -11.05
CA TRP A 9 -21.49 10.58 -11.94
C TRP A 9 -22.16 11.95 -12.01
N ASN A 10 -23.03 12.28 -11.06
CA ASN A 10 -23.70 13.57 -11.02
C ASN A 10 -22.68 14.71 -10.86
N GLU A 11 -22.69 15.65 -11.81
CA GLU A 11 -21.74 16.77 -11.91
C GLU A 11 -21.66 17.60 -10.63
N ARG A 12 -22.79 17.79 -9.92
CA ARG A 12 -22.83 18.55 -8.66
C ARG A 12 -22.01 17.92 -7.54
N PHE A 13 -21.76 16.61 -7.61
CA PHE A 13 -20.98 15.91 -6.60
C PHE A 13 -19.47 16.05 -6.85
N TRP A 14 -19.05 16.00 -8.11
CA TRP A 14 -17.64 15.91 -8.53
C TRP A 14 -17.05 17.27 -8.93
N LEU A 15 -17.80 18.08 -9.69
CA LEU A 15 -17.28 19.27 -10.36
C LEU A 15 -17.66 20.58 -9.63
N PRO A 16 -16.92 21.68 -9.87
CA PRO A 16 -17.29 23.02 -9.41
C PRO A 16 -18.62 23.50 -10.01
N HIS A 17 -19.19 24.55 -9.41
CA HIS A 17 -20.41 25.16 -9.95
C HIS A 17 -20.13 25.69 -11.37
N ASN A 18 -21.04 25.40 -12.30
CA ASN A 18 -20.99 25.78 -13.72
C ASN A 18 -19.92 25.04 -14.56
N VAL A 19 -19.44 23.87 -14.12
CA VAL A 19 -18.57 23.00 -14.92
C VAL A 19 -19.26 21.65 -15.14
N THR A 20 -19.25 21.19 -16.39
CA THR A 20 -19.83 19.92 -16.82
C THR A 20 -18.74 18.95 -17.25
N TRP A 21 -19.05 17.65 -17.32
CA TRP A 21 -18.10 16.66 -17.86
C TRP A 21 -17.76 16.93 -19.34
N ALA A 22 -18.62 17.63 -20.08
CA ALA A 22 -18.37 18.02 -21.46
C ALA A 22 -17.20 19.01 -21.58
N ASP A 23 -17.01 19.87 -20.58
CA ASP A 23 -15.94 20.87 -20.56
C ASP A 23 -14.55 20.27 -20.29
N LEU A 24 -14.50 19.02 -19.80
CA LEU A 24 -13.29 18.28 -19.49
C LEU A 24 -13.02 17.14 -20.47
N LYS A 25 -13.62 17.17 -21.66
CA LYS A 25 -13.29 16.25 -22.75
C LYS A 25 -12.04 16.73 -23.49
N ASN A 26 -11.28 15.77 -24.01
CA ASN A 26 -10.10 16.05 -24.82
C ASN A 26 -10.48 16.90 -26.04
N THR A 27 -9.75 17.98 -26.26
CA THR A 27 -9.83 18.82 -27.45
C THR A 27 -8.55 18.67 -28.28
N GLU A 28 -8.53 19.23 -29.48
CA GLU A 28 -7.32 19.24 -30.34
C GLU A 28 -6.15 19.99 -29.68
N GLU A 29 -6.46 20.92 -28.76
CA GLU A 29 -5.47 21.78 -28.09
C GLU A 29 -5.04 21.25 -26.72
N ALA A 30 -5.91 20.52 -26.02
CA ALA A 30 -5.67 20.09 -24.65
C ALA A 30 -6.26 18.70 -24.34
N THR A 31 -5.43 17.85 -23.74
CA THR A 31 -5.85 16.55 -23.18
C THR A 31 -6.16 16.72 -21.69
N PHE A 32 -7.25 16.13 -21.23
CA PHE A 32 -7.68 16.12 -19.83
C PHE A 32 -7.76 14.68 -19.30
N PRO A 33 -7.62 14.48 -17.97
CA PRO A 33 -7.75 13.16 -17.36
C PRO A 33 -9.12 12.52 -17.64
N GLN A 34 -9.14 11.35 -18.26
CA GLN A 34 -10.38 10.59 -18.50
C GLN A 34 -10.46 9.38 -17.56
N ALA A 35 -11.68 9.00 -17.15
CA ALA A 35 -11.85 7.79 -16.34
C ALA A 35 -11.38 6.52 -17.06
N GLU A 36 -11.43 6.52 -18.40
CA GLU A 36 -11.00 5.41 -19.26
C GLU A 36 -9.49 5.13 -19.17
N ASP A 37 -8.68 6.18 -18.95
CA ASP A 37 -7.23 6.08 -18.76
C ASP A 37 -6.88 5.13 -17.61
N LEU A 38 -7.72 5.11 -16.58
CA LEU A 38 -7.50 4.31 -15.38
C LEU A 38 -7.65 2.81 -15.65
N TYR A 39 -8.34 2.41 -16.74
CA TYR A 39 -8.42 1.01 -17.13
C TYR A 39 -7.07 0.45 -17.55
N LEU A 40 -6.14 1.30 -18.02
CA LEU A 40 -4.76 0.91 -18.31
C LEU A 40 -4.03 0.40 -17.05
N ALA A 41 -4.47 0.80 -15.85
CA ALA A 41 -3.84 0.38 -14.61
C ALA A 41 -4.02 -1.13 -14.32
N PHE A 42 -5.09 -1.78 -14.80
CA PHE A 42 -5.32 -3.20 -14.57
C PHE A 42 -4.36 -4.13 -15.33
N PRO A 43 -4.19 -4.02 -16.68
CA PRO A 43 -3.19 -4.82 -17.37
C PRO A 43 -1.78 -4.50 -16.89
N LEU A 44 -1.47 -3.24 -16.59
CA LEU A 44 -0.18 -2.87 -16.01
C LEU A 44 0.03 -3.46 -14.61
N ALA A 45 -1.00 -3.54 -13.76
CA ALA A 45 -0.91 -4.21 -12.47
C ALA A 45 -0.57 -5.69 -12.62
N PHE A 46 -1.13 -6.38 -13.62
CA PHE A 46 -0.75 -7.76 -13.94
C PHE A 46 0.71 -7.85 -14.42
N CYS A 47 1.15 -6.94 -15.29
CA CYS A 47 2.55 -6.84 -15.68
C CYS A 47 3.47 -6.62 -14.46
N MET A 48 3.09 -5.75 -13.52
CA MET A 48 3.83 -5.53 -12.27
C MET A 48 3.92 -6.78 -11.41
N LEU A 49 2.86 -7.60 -11.35
CA LEU A 49 2.91 -8.90 -10.67
C LEU A 49 3.90 -9.85 -11.37
N MET A 50 3.93 -9.90 -12.70
CA MET A 50 4.90 -10.73 -13.43
C MET A 50 6.33 -10.25 -13.19
N VAL A 51 6.58 -8.94 -13.27
CA VAL A 51 7.89 -8.33 -12.97
C VAL A 51 8.29 -8.62 -11.53
N ARG A 52 7.35 -8.53 -10.57
CA ARG A 52 7.59 -8.89 -9.17
C ARG A 52 8.07 -10.33 -9.03
N LEU A 53 7.42 -11.29 -9.68
CA LEU A 53 7.82 -12.71 -9.61
C LEU A 53 9.23 -12.93 -10.16
N ILE A 54 9.57 -12.25 -11.26
CA ILE A 54 10.92 -12.28 -11.85
C ILE A 54 11.92 -11.64 -10.89
N PHE A 55 11.63 -10.45 -10.36
CA PHE A 55 12.49 -9.73 -9.43
C PHE A 55 12.76 -10.52 -8.15
N GLU A 56 11.72 -11.08 -7.53
CA GLU A 56 11.87 -11.90 -6.33
C GLU A 56 12.73 -13.14 -6.60
N ARG A 57 12.60 -13.75 -7.78
CA ARG A 57 13.38 -14.94 -8.16
C ARG A 57 14.84 -14.64 -8.45
N PHE A 58 15.12 -13.61 -9.23
CA PHE A 58 16.46 -13.37 -9.80
C PHE A 58 17.27 -12.30 -9.06
N VAL A 59 16.63 -11.40 -8.30
CA VAL A 59 17.31 -10.32 -7.58
C VAL A 59 17.17 -10.50 -6.08
N ALA A 60 15.93 -10.52 -5.56
CA ALA A 60 15.71 -10.46 -4.12
C ALA A 60 16.20 -11.71 -3.37
N LYS A 61 15.95 -12.91 -3.92
CA LYS A 61 16.41 -14.17 -3.34
C LYS A 61 17.95 -14.26 -3.28
N PRO A 62 18.70 -14.04 -4.38
CA PRO A 62 20.16 -13.99 -4.31
C PRO A 62 20.69 -12.96 -3.32
N CYS A 63 20.12 -11.76 -3.28
CA CYS A 63 20.51 -10.74 -2.29
C CYS A 63 20.25 -11.19 -0.85
N ALA A 64 19.12 -11.84 -0.57
CA ALA A 64 18.81 -12.37 0.76
C ALA A 64 19.83 -13.44 1.20
N ILE A 65 20.22 -14.33 0.28
CA ILE A 65 21.21 -15.38 0.54
C ILE A 65 22.58 -14.77 0.76
N ALA A 66 22.98 -13.78 -0.05
CA ALA A 66 24.25 -13.05 0.11
C ALA A 66 24.34 -12.33 1.48
N LEU A 67 23.20 -11.88 2.02
CA LEU A 67 23.08 -11.29 3.35
C LEU A 67 22.98 -12.33 4.48
N ASN A 68 23.17 -13.62 4.19
CA ASN A 68 23.04 -14.74 5.14
C ASN A 68 21.67 -14.78 5.86
N ILE A 69 20.61 -14.30 5.20
CA ILE A 69 19.25 -14.42 5.72
C ILE A 69 18.86 -15.89 5.59
N GLN A 70 18.68 -16.56 6.73
CA GLN A 70 18.39 -17.99 6.78
C GLN A 70 17.22 -18.34 5.87
N ALA A 71 17.51 -19.14 4.84
CA ALA A 71 16.50 -19.75 3.96
C ALA A 71 15.75 -20.88 4.67
N ASN A 72 16.32 -21.40 5.76
CA ASN A 72 15.69 -22.44 6.57
C ASN A 72 14.41 -21.90 7.17
N GLY A 73 13.28 -22.37 6.64
CA GLY A 73 11.97 -22.11 7.20
C GLY A 73 11.85 -22.64 8.64
N PRO A 74 10.70 -22.41 9.28
CA PRO A 74 10.38 -23.03 10.57
C PRO A 74 10.63 -24.55 10.52
N GLN A 75 11.15 -25.12 11.62
CA GLN A 75 11.39 -26.56 11.70
C GLN A 75 10.13 -27.34 11.30
N ILE A 76 10.29 -28.28 10.37
CA ILE A 76 9.17 -29.03 9.82
C ILE A 76 8.63 -29.98 10.88
N ALA A 77 7.33 -29.92 11.14
CA ALA A 77 6.67 -30.87 12.04
C ALA A 77 6.69 -32.26 11.41
N GLN A 78 6.92 -33.31 12.21
CA GLN A 78 6.97 -34.67 11.67
C GLN A 78 5.65 -35.05 10.97
N PRO A 79 5.67 -35.76 9.83
CA PRO A 79 4.44 -36.14 9.13
C PRO A 79 3.56 -37.03 10.01
N ASN A 80 2.37 -36.55 10.38
CA ASN A 80 1.39 -37.34 11.12
C ASN A 80 -0.03 -36.97 10.66
N ALA A 81 -0.70 -37.91 9.98
CA ALA A 81 -2.00 -37.67 9.37
C ALA A 81 -3.12 -37.40 10.40
N ILE A 82 -3.03 -38.00 11.58
CA ILE A 82 -4.03 -37.81 12.65
C ILE A 82 -3.89 -36.39 13.22
N LEU A 83 -2.67 -35.97 13.57
CA LEU A 83 -2.41 -34.63 14.08
C LEU A 83 -2.73 -33.55 13.04
N GLU A 84 -2.43 -33.78 11.76
CA GLU A 84 -2.76 -32.86 10.68
C GLU A 84 -4.28 -32.72 10.49
N LYS A 85 -5.04 -33.84 10.54
CA LYS A 85 -6.49 -33.81 10.47
C LYS A 85 -7.11 -33.02 11.63
N VAL A 86 -6.60 -33.19 12.84
CA VAL A 86 -7.04 -32.41 14.01
C VAL A 86 -6.70 -30.93 13.83
N PHE A 87 -5.50 -30.63 13.35
CA PHE A 87 -5.02 -29.27 13.15
C PHE A 87 -5.85 -28.49 12.12
N THR A 88 -6.20 -29.12 11.00
CA THR A 88 -6.93 -28.46 9.91
C THR A 88 -8.45 -28.45 10.11
N ALA A 89 -9.03 -29.53 10.65
CA ALA A 89 -10.48 -29.70 10.70
C ALA A 89 -11.11 -29.36 12.06
N ILE A 90 -10.34 -29.42 13.17
CA ILE A 90 -10.90 -29.28 14.52
C ILE A 90 -10.36 -28.03 15.22
N THR A 91 -9.06 -27.99 15.51
CA THR A 91 -8.46 -26.87 16.24
C THR A 91 -6.95 -26.76 16.02
N LYS A 92 -6.48 -25.51 15.90
CA LYS A 92 -5.04 -25.18 15.91
C LYS A 92 -4.46 -25.16 17.33
N HIS A 93 -5.31 -25.07 18.34
CA HIS A 93 -4.97 -24.94 19.76
C HIS A 93 -5.76 -25.98 20.57
N PRO A 94 -5.32 -27.26 20.58
CA PRO A 94 -5.99 -28.30 21.36
C PRO A 94 -5.85 -28.03 22.86
N ASP A 95 -6.92 -28.33 23.59
CA ASP A 95 -7.02 -28.33 25.04
C ASP A 95 -6.36 -29.58 25.65
N GLU A 96 -6.11 -29.56 26.96
CA GLU A 96 -5.36 -30.61 27.66
C GLU A 96 -6.01 -31.99 27.52
N LYS A 97 -7.34 -32.09 27.67
CA LYS A 97 -8.10 -33.33 27.50
C LYS A 97 -7.92 -33.94 26.10
N ARG A 98 -7.86 -33.09 25.07
CA ARG A 98 -7.66 -33.55 23.69
C ARG A 98 -6.22 -34.00 23.46
N LEU A 99 -5.25 -33.32 24.05
CA LEU A 99 -3.85 -33.74 24.00
C LEU A 99 -3.65 -35.11 24.65
N GLU A 100 -4.31 -35.38 25.79
CA GLU A 100 -4.29 -36.70 26.42
C GLU A 100 -4.95 -37.79 25.56
N GLY A 101 -6.08 -37.48 24.92
CA GLY A 101 -6.73 -38.40 23.98
C GLY A 101 -5.83 -38.75 22.79
N LEU A 102 -5.16 -37.75 22.22
CA LEU A 102 -4.21 -37.94 21.12
C LEU A 102 -2.95 -38.68 21.56
N SER A 103 -2.48 -38.44 22.79
CA SER A 103 -1.36 -39.16 23.40
C SER A 103 -1.64 -40.65 23.47
N LYS A 104 -2.83 -41.04 23.96
CA LYS A 104 -3.26 -42.44 24.01
C LYS A 104 -3.43 -43.08 22.63
N GLN A 105 -3.93 -42.32 21.65
CA GLN A 105 -4.15 -42.83 20.30
C GLN A 105 -2.85 -43.04 19.51
N LEU A 106 -1.88 -42.15 19.69
CA LEU A 106 -0.63 -42.14 18.92
C LEU A 106 0.54 -42.81 19.64
N ASP A 107 0.36 -43.16 20.92
CA ASP A 107 1.42 -43.59 21.83
C ASP A 107 2.57 -42.56 21.91
N TRP A 108 2.21 -41.28 21.96
CA TRP A 108 3.15 -40.17 22.01
C TRP A 108 3.03 -39.45 23.35
N ASP A 109 4.15 -38.96 23.86
CA ASP A 109 4.14 -38.05 25.01
C ASP A 109 3.37 -36.75 24.67
N VAL A 110 2.63 -36.23 25.65
CA VAL A 110 1.84 -35.00 25.53
C VAL A 110 2.71 -33.83 25.11
N ARG A 111 3.95 -33.72 25.60
CA ARG A 111 4.86 -32.62 25.24
C ARG A 111 5.31 -32.72 23.78
N SER A 112 5.49 -33.94 23.26
CA SER A 112 5.81 -34.18 21.85
C SER A 112 4.67 -33.73 20.94
N ILE A 113 3.43 -34.01 21.32
CA ILE A 113 2.24 -33.54 20.60
C ILE A 113 2.13 -32.01 20.67
N GLN A 114 2.29 -31.41 21.86
CA GLN A 114 2.31 -29.95 22.01
C GLN A 114 3.40 -29.29 21.16
N ARG A 115 4.61 -29.89 21.12
CA ARG A 115 5.72 -29.43 20.28
C ARG A 115 5.36 -29.54 18.79
N TRP A 116 4.72 -30.62 18.38
CA TRP A 116 4.24 -30.80 17.01
C TRP A 116 3.27 -29.69 16.62
N PHE A 117 2.23 -29.43 17.43
CA PHE A 117 1.26 -28.35 17.17
C PHE A 117 1.95 -26.98 17.13
N ARG A 118 2.94 -26.74 17.99
CA ARG A 118 3.75 -25.51 17.97
C ARG A 118 4.57 -25.38 16.68
N GLN A 119 5.23 -26.44 16.24
CA GLN A 119 5.99 -26.46 14.99
C GLN A 119 5.07 -26.27 13.79
N ARG A 120 3.93 -26.97 13.73
CA ARG A 120 2.95 -26.88 12.65
C ARG A 120 2.33 -25.48 12.51
N ARG A 121 2.00 -24.82 13.64
CA ARG A 121 1.60 -23.41 13.64
C ARG A 121 2.71 -22.49 13.17
N ASN A 122 3.96 -22.77 13.53
CA ASN A 122 5.08 -21.97 13.07
C ASN A 122 5.35 -22.16 11.57
N GLN A 123 5.12 -23.35 11.00
CA GLN A 123 5.22 -23.61 9.55
C GLN A 123 4.22 -22.81 8.71
N GLU A 124 3.05 -22.44 9.25
CA GLU A 124 2.12 -21.54 8.55
C GLU A 124 2.63 -20.09 8.46
N LYS A 125 3.64 -19.72 9.25
CA LYS A 125 4.20 -18.36 9.25
C LYS A 125 5.11 -18.17 8.03
N PRO A 126 5.11 -16.97 7.42
CA PRO A 126 6.09 -16.62 6.39
C PRO A 126 7.51 -16.86 6.89
N SER A 127 8.36 -17.41 6.02
CA SER A 127 9.80 -17.34 6.25
C SER A 127 10.26 -15.88 6.24
N THR A 128 11.29 -15.57 7.03
CA THR A 128 11.93 -14.25 7.04
C THR A 128 12.46 -13.89 5.64
N LEU A 129 12.95 -14.89 4.89
CA LEU A 129 13.37 -14.72 3.50
C LEU A 129 12.23 -14.22 2.60
N LYS A 130 11.02 -14.80 2.69
CA LYS A 130 9.88 -14.34 1.91
C LYS A 130 9.51 -12.89 2.26
N ARG A 131 9.50 -12.54 3.55
CA ARG A 131 9.24 -11.16 4.01
C ARG A 131 10.29 -10.16 3.51
N PHE A 132 11.56 -10.57 3.50
CA PHE A 132 12.64 -9.76 2.94
C PHE A 132 12.44 -9.54 1.44
N CYS A 133 12.13 -10.58 0.67
CA CYS A 133 11.88 -10.46 -0.77
C CYS A 133 10.68 -9.54 -1.06
N GLU A 134 9.57 -9.71 -0.33
CA GLU A 134 8.39 -8.84 -0.42
C GLU A 134 8.75 -7.37 -0.13
N SER A 135 9.56 -7.11 0.90
CA SER A 135 9.95 -5.74 1.29
C SER A 135 10.94 -5.14 0.29
N MET A 136 11.86 -5.95 -0.25
CA MET A 136 12.82 -5.51 -1.25
C MET A 136 12.17 -5.13 -2.57
N TRP A 137 11.13 -5.85 -2.99
CA TRP A 137 10.31 -5.46 -4.15
C TRP A 137 9.65 -4.08 -3.92
N LYS A 138 8.97 -3.91 -2.78
CA LYS A 138 8.31 -2.64 -2.43
C LYS A 138 9.29 -1.49 -2.32
N PHE A 139 10.45 -1.73 -1.71
CA PHE A 139 11.53 -0.75 -1.62
C PHE A 139 12.05 -0.34 -2.99
N SER A 140 12.33 -1.31 -3.87
CA SER A 140 12.91 -1.02 -5.19
C SER A 140 11.95 -0.24 -6.07
N PHE A 141 10.67 -0.65 -6.08
CA PHE A 141 9.62 0.07 -6.79
C PHE A 141 9.38 1.46 -6.19
N GLY A 142 9.21 1.55 -4.87
CA GLY A 142 9.00 2.81 -4.17
C GLY A 142 10.14 3.80 -4.37
N LEU A 143 11.39 3.32 -4.37
CA LEU A 143 12.56 4.15 -4.68
C LEU A 143 12.52 4.65 -6.13
N TYR A 144 12.22 3.77 -7.09
CA TYR A 144 12.08 4.16 -8.50
C TYR A 144 11.04 5.27 -8.66
N VAL A 145 9.83 5.05 -8.16
CA VAL A 145 8.73 5.99 -8.32
C VAL A 145 8.96 7.28 -7.55
N PHE A 146 9.49 7.22 -6.32
CA PHE A 146 9.87 8.42 -5.59
C PHE A 146 10.92 9.24 -6.35
N THR A 147 11.96 8.60 -6.90
CA THR A 147 12.96 9.35 -7.68
C THR A 147 12.40 9.93 -8.97
N TYR A 148 11.45 9.26 -9.61
CA TYR A 148 10.71 9.80 -10.76
C TYR A 148 9.86 11.01 -10.34
N GLY A 149 9.07 10.88 -9.28
CA GLY A 149 8.22 11.92 -8.72
C GLY A 149 9.00 13.17 -8.34
N VAL A 150 10.14 13.03 -7.67
CA VAL A 150 11.04 14.15 -7.34
C VAL A 150 11.59 14.82 -8.60
N ARG A 151 12.02 14.06 -9.61
CA ARG A 151 12.53 14.63 -10.87
C ARG A 151 11.44 15.37 -11.65
N PHE A 152 10.23 14.84 -11.67
CA PHE A 152 9.07 15.47 -12.28
C PHE A 152 8.69 16.76 -11.53
N LEU A 153 8.43 16.66 -10.22
CA LEU A 153 7.97 17.80 -9.41
C LEU A 153 8.97 18.95 -9.36
N LYS A 154 10.28 18.69 -9.43
CA LYS A 154 11.29 19.76 -9.52
C LYS A 154 11.09 20.69 -10.72
N LYS A 155 10.50 20.18 -11.81
CA LYS A 155 10.21 20.95 -13.02
C LYS A 155 8.88 21.70 -12.94
N THR A 156 8.05 21.44 -11.93
CA THR A 156 6.69 21.97 -11.87
C THR A 156 6.58 23.15 -10.89
N PRO A 157 5.78 24.18 -11.20
CA PRO A 157 5.68 25.36 -10.35
C PRO A 157 4.95 25.08 -9.02
N TRP A 158 4.07 24.07 -9.00
CA TRP A 158 3.26 23.74 -7.84
C TRP A 158 4.01 23.02 -6.71
N LEU A 159 5.23 22.52 -6.96
CA LEU A 159 6.11 22.04 -5.89
C LEU A 159 6.52 23.18 -4.94
N TRP A 160 6.84 24.34 -5.51
CA TRP A 160 7.38 25.48 -4.78
C TRP A 160 6.29 26.40 -4.24
N ASN A 161 5.18 26.51 -4.96
CA ASN A 161 4.03 27.30 -4.56
C ASN A 161 2.72 26.56 -4.85
N THR A 162 2.12 26.05 -3.78
CA THR A 162 0.89 25.25 -3.80
C THR A 162 -0.31 25.97 -4.37
N ARG A 163 -0.30 27.31 -4.47
CA ARG A 163 -1.36 28.07 -5.15
C ARG A 163 -1.50 27.69 -6.63
N HIS A 164 -0.39 27.27 -7.27
CA HIS A 164 -0.43 26.78 -8.65
C HIS A 164 -1.15 25.43 -8.80
N CYS A 165 -1.40 24.70 -7.72
CA CYS A 165 -2.30 23.54 -7.76
C CYS A 165 -3.72 23.94 -8.15
N TRP A 166 -4.15 25.15 -7.79
CA TRP A 166 -5.52 25.63 -7.97
C TRP A 166 -5.68 26.61 -9.13
N TYR A 167 -4.57 27.12 -9.66
CA TYR A 167 -4.59 28.01 -10.82
C TYR A 167 -5.18 27.31 -12.05
N ASN A 168 -6.18 27.93 -12.66
CA ASN A 168 -6.99 27.39 -13.76
C ASN A 168 -7.69 26.05 -13.47
N TYR A 169 -7.89 25.67 -12.20
CA TYR A 169 -8.73 24.50 -11.88
C TYR A 169 -10.20 24.77 -12.24
N PRO A 170 -10.93 23.85 -12.89
CA PRO A 170 -10.55 22.48 -13.27
C PRO A 170 -9.99 22.33 -14.70
N TYR A 171 -9.72 23.41 -15.41
CA TYR A 171 -9.15 23.44 -16.76
C TYR A 171 -7.61 23.30 -16.77
N GLN A 172 -7.12 22.19 -16.22
CA GLN A 172 -5.69 21.89 -16.18
C GLN A 172 -5.34 20.80 -17.20
N PRO A 173 -4.52 21.08 -18.23
CA PRO A 173 -4.16 20.07 -19.21
C PRO A 173 -3.27 18.99 -18.58
N LEU A 174 -3.53 17.75 -18.97
CA LEU A 174 -2.79 16.57 -18.58
C LEU A 174 -1.51 16.47 -19.42
N THR A 175 -0.36 16.49 -18.76
CA THR A 175 0.91 16.24 -19.42
C THR A 175 1.21 14.74 -19.45
N PRO A 176 1.94 14.22 -20.47
CA PRO A 176 2.30 12.81 -20.54
C PRO A 176 3.08 12.32 -19.32
N ASP A 177 4.00 13.14 -18.79
CA ASP A 177 4.80 12.80 -17.60
C ASP A 177 3.92 12.65 -16.34
N LEU A 178 2.88 13.49 -16.22
CA LEU A 178 1.90 13.47 -15.13
C LEU A 178 1.00 12.24 -15.24
N HIS A 179 0.52 11.94 -16.45
CA HIS A 179 -0.26 10.74 -16.74
C HIS A 179 0.54 9.48 -16.41
N TYR A 180 1.79 9.39 -16.88
CA TYR A 180 2.68 8.27 -16.59
C TYR A 180 2.86 8.08 -15.07
N TYR A 181 3.11 9.16 -14.32
CA TYR A 181 3.27 9.07 -12.86
C TYR A 181 2.05 8.44 -12.19
N TYR A 182 0.87 8.94 -12.55
CA TYR A 182 -0.41 8.51 -11.97
C TYR A 182 -0.75 7.06 -12.29
N ILE A 183 -0.65 6.68 -13.57
CA ILE A 183 -0.97 5.33 -14.00
C ILE A 183 0.03 4.34 -13.40
N LEU A 184 1.31 4.70 -13.31
CA LEU A 184 2.34 3.85 -12.69
C LEU A 184 2.06 3.58 -11.20
N GLU A 185 1.78 4.62 -10.42
CA GLU A 185 1.40 4.50 -9.01
C GLU A 185 0.12 3.68 -8.82
N LEU A 186 -0.92 4.01 -9.58
CA LEU A 186 -2.20 3.31 -9.50
C LEU A 186 -2.06 1.83 -9.84
N SER A 187 -1.28 1.49 -10.87
CA SER A 187 -1.00 0.10 -11.28
C SER A 187 -0.28 -0.66 -10.17
N PHE A 188 0.65 -0.02 -9.48
CA PHE A 188 1.35 -0.63 -8.36
C PHE A 188 0.42 -0.89 -7.17
N TYR A 189 -0.42 0.07 -6.78
CA TYR A 189 -1.40 -0.14 -5.73
C TYR A 189 -2.42 -1.22 -6.08
N TRP A 190 -2.86 -1.33 -7.34
CA TRP A 190 -3.67 -2.46 -7.80
C TRP A 190 -2.91 -3.79 -7.72
N SER A 191 -1.62 -3.80 -8.09
CA SER A 191 -0.79 -5.01 -7.97
C SER A 191 -0.70 -5.47 -6.51
N LEU A 192 -0.53 -4.55 -5.54
CA LEU A 192 -0.55 -4.83 -4.10
C LEU A 192 -1.93 -5.28 -3.63
N MET A 193 -2.99 -4.66 -4.16
CA MET A 193 -4.37 -5.01 -3.86
C MET A 193 -4.69 -6.46 -4.24
N PHE A 194 -4.18 -6.95 -5.37
CA PHE A 194 -4.35 -8.34 -5.79
C PHE A 194 -3.37 -9.28 -5.09
N SER A 195 -2.11 -8.87 -4.93
CA SER A 195 -1.08 -9.74 -4.38
C SER A 195 -1.38 -10.13 -2.94
N GLN A 196 -2.00 -9.26 -2.13
CA GLN A 196 -2.32 -9.57 -0.73
C GLN A 196 -3.20 -10.81 -0.53
N PHE A 197 -3.97 -11.22 -1.56
CA PHE A 197 -4.79 -12.44 -1.52
C PHE A 197 -3.93 -13.71 -1.69
N THR A 198 -2.81 -13.58 -2.39
CA THR A 198 -1.82 -14.65 -2.61
C THR A 198 -0.66 -14.60 -1.63
N ASP A 199 -0.36 -13.41 -1.09
CA ASP A 199 0.60 -13.18 -0.04
C ASP A 199 0.06 -13.74 1.28
N ILE A 200 0.94 -13.90 2.26
CA ILE A 200 0.57 -14.61 3.47
C ILE A 200 -0.35 -13.73 4.29
N LYS A 201 -1.58 -14.21 4.55
CA LYS A 201 -2.58 -13.51 5.36
C LYS A 201 -2.04 -13.27 6.76
N ARG A 202 -1.70 -12.01 7.04
CA ARG A 202 -1.27 -11.54 8.35
C ARG A 202 -2.48 -11.10 9.17
N LYS A 203 -2.30 -10.90 10.48
CA LYS A 203 -3.39 -10.48 11.38
C LYS A 203 -3.94 -9.08 11.01
N ASP A 204 -3.11 -8.28 10.35
CA ASP A 204 -3.37 -6.94 9.82
C ASP A 204 -3.96 -6.95 8.40
N PHE A 205 -4.36 -8.10 7.86
CA PHE A 205 -4.91 -8.22 6.49
C PHE A 205 -6.04 -7.23 6.21
N GLY A 206 -7.06 -7.17 7.08
CA GLY A 206 -8.22 -6.30 6.87
C GLY A 206 -7.87 -4.81 6.87
N VAL A 207 -6.93 -4.40 7.73
CA VAL A 207 -6.46 -3.00 7.82
C VAL A 207 -5.67 -2.63 6.57
N MET A 208 -4.74 -3.48 6.13
CA MET A 208 -3.96 -3.24 4.92
C MET A 208 -4.83 -3.28 3.65
N PHE A 209 -5.81 -4.19 3.58
CA PHE A 209 -6.78 -4.24 2.49
C PHE A 209 -7.56 -2.92 2.38
N LEU A 210 -8.12 -2.46 3.51
CA LEU A 210 -8.86 -1.20 3.55
C LEU A 210 -7.97 -0.01 3.22
N HIS A 211 -6.71 -0.01 3.68
CA HIS A 211 -5.74 1.04 3.37
C HIS A 211 -5.46 1.12 1.87
N HIS A 212 -5.21 -0.01 1.19
CA HIS A 212 -5.03 -0.03 -0.26
C HIS A 212 -6.30 0.41 -1.00
N LEU A 213 -7.48 0.04 -0.50
CA LEU A 213 -8.76 0.43 -1.11
C LEU A 213 -8.96 1.95 -1.03
N VAL A 214 -8.67 2.54 0.13
CA VAL A 214 -8.71 3.99 0.33
C VAL A 214 -7.68 4.69 -0.54
N SER A 215 -6.46 4.15 -0.65
CA SER A 215 -5.39 4.75 -1.47
C SER A 215 -5.75 4.74 -2.96
N ILE A 216 -6.23 3.61 -3.49
CA ILE A 216 -6.71 3.49 -4.88
C ILE A 216 -7.89 4.45 -5.13
N PHE A 217 -8.80 4.55 -4.17
CA PHE A 217 -9.93 5.49 -4.27
C PHE A 217 -9.44 6.94 -4.31
N LEU A 218 -8.51 7.34 -3.44
CA LEU A 218 -7.97 8.71 -3.39
C LEU A 218 -7.21 9.08 -4.66
N ILE A 219 -6.41 8.15 -5.21
CA ILE A 219 -5.67 8.36 -6.46
C ILE A 219 -6.66 8.53 -7.61
N THR A 220 -7.59 7.58 -7.78
CA THR A 220 -8.65 7.63 -8.79
C THR A 220 -9.48 8.91 -8.68
N PHE A 221 -9.92 9.26 -7.47
CA PHE A 221 -10.69 10.47 -7.21
C PHE A 221 -9.90 11.72 -7.62
N SER A 222 -8.63 11.82 -7.23
CA SER A 222 -7.82 12.99 -7.58
C SER A 222 -7.57 13.11 -9.09
N TYR A 223 -7.46 11.99 -9.80
CA TYR A 223 -7.26 11.97 -11.25
C TYR A 223 -8.52 12.40 -12.00
N VAL A 224 -9.67 11.76 -11.71
CA VAL A 224 -10.95 12.01 -12.40
C VAL A 224 -11.47 13.43 -12.17
N ASN A 225 -11.24 14.02 -11.00
CA ASN A 225 -11.61 15.41 -10.72
C ASN A 225 -10.60 16.44 -11.26
N ASN A 226 -9.60 16.02 -12.04
CA ASN A 226 -8.50 16.86 -12.50
C ASN A 226 -7.77 17.62 -11.37
N MET A 227 -7.67 17.00 -10.19
CA MET A 227 -6.89 17.48 -9.04
C MET A 227 -5.45 16.93 -9.09
N ALA A 228 -4.94 16.65 -10.30
CA ALA A 228 -3.72 15.88 -10.51
C ALA A 228 -2.48 16.59 -9.94
N ARG A 229 -2.43 17.93 -9.99
CA ARG A 229 -1.33 18.71 -9.39
C ARG A 229 -1.23 18.48 -7.88
N VAL A 230 -2.35 18.56 -7.16
CA VAL A 230 -2.39 18.28 -5.72
C VAL A 230 -1.99 16.83 -5.45
N GLY A 231 -2.57 15.89 -6.18
CA GLY A 231 -2.30 14.48 -5.92
C GLY A 231 -0.86 14.06 -6.23
N THR A 232 -0.16 14.65 -7.19
CA THR A 232 1.30 14.38 -7.36
C THR A 232 2.14 14.80 -6.16
N LEU A 233 1.78 15.90 -5.48
CA LEU A 233 2.45 16.28 -4.24
C LEU A 233 2.15 15.28 -3.13
N VAL A 234 0.89 14.85 -3.02
CA VAL A 234 0.47 13.86 -2.03
C VAL A 234 1.19 12.53 -2.23
N LEU A 235 1.19 12.00 -3.47
CA LEU A 235 1.91 10.78 -3.85
C LEU A 235 3.38 10.86 -3.46
N CYS A 236 4.11 11.86 -3.95
CA CYS A 236 5.54 11.99 -3.68
C CYS A 236 5.87 12.10 -2.18
N LEU A 237 5.02 12.77 -1.38
CA LEU A 237 5.19 12.83 0.07
C LEU A 237 4.93 11.46 0.73
N HIS A 238 3.96 10.67 0.25
CA HIS A 238 3.71 9.30 0.75
C HIS A 238 4.88 8.37 0.44
N ASP A 239 5.33 8.37 -0.80
CA ASP A 239 6.39 7.47 -1.28
C ASP A 239 7.71 7.70 -0.52
N SER A 240 7.99 8.95 -0.12
CA SER A 240 9.21 9.33 0.60
C SER A 240 9.38 8.61 1.95
N ALA A 241 8.29 8.43 2.70
CA ALA A 241 8.33 7.75 4.00
C ALA A 241 8.27 6.23 3.81
N ASP A 242 7.46 5.75 2.86
CA ASP A 242 7.27 4.32 2.63
C ASP A 242 8.56 3.64 2.17
N ALA A 243 9.37 4.29 1.33
CA ALA A 243 10.68 3.77 0.95
C ALA A 243 11.62 3.58 2.16
N LEU A 244 11.65 4.53 3.10
CA LEU A 244 12.46 4.42 4.33
C LEU A 244 11.96 3.28 5.24
N LEU A 245 10.63 3.11 5.34
CA LEU A 245 10.03 2.05 6.14
C LEU A 245 10.36 0.65 5.59
N GLU A 246 10.27 0.46 4.27
CA GLU A 246 10.62 -0.82 3.63
C GLU A 246 12.13 -1.11 3.75
N ALA A 247 12.98 -0.09 3.65
CA ALA A 247 14.41 -0.23 3.92
C ALA A 247 14.70 -0.65 5.38
N ALA A 248 14.00 -0.05 6.36
CA ALA A 248 14.14 -0.41 7.76
C ALA A 248 13.73 -1.88 8.02
N LYS A 249 12.62 -2.34 7.40
CA LYS A 249 12.20 -3.75 7.45
C LYS A 249 13.27 -4.68 6.90
N MET A 250 13.87 -4.35 5.75
CA MET A 250 14.96 -5.12 5.16
C MET A 250 16.16 -5.22 6.11
N ALA A 251 16.59 -4.10 6.71
CA ALA A 251 17.68 -4.07 7.67
C ALA A 251 17.38 -4.93 8.92
N ASN A 252 16.14 -4.88 9.43
CA ASN A 252 15.70 -5.72 10.54
C ASN A 252 15.75 -7.23 10.18
N TYR A 253 15.30 -7.61 8.98
CA TYR A 253 15.36 -9.01 8.54
C TYR A 253 16.80 -9.51 8.32
N ALA A 254 17.72 -8.62 7.93
CA ALA A 254 19.15 -8.88 7.84
C ALA A 254 19.87 -8.82 9.20
N LYS A 255 19.16 -8.52 10.31
CA LYS A 255 19.70 -8.35 11.66
C LYS A 255 20.71 -7.19 11.81
N PHE A 256 20.61 -6.17 10.97
CA PHE A 256 21.43 -4.95 11.05
C PHE A 256 20.75 -3.88 11.92
N GLN A 257 20.77 -4.09 13.24
CA GLN A 257 19.99 -3.26 14.18
C GLN A 257 20.33 -1.76 14.10
N LYS A 258 21.62 -1.40 14.05
CA LYS A 258 22.04 0.02 13.98
C LYS A 258 21.48 0.74 12.74
N ILE A 259 21.49 0.06 11.59
CA ILE A 259 20.96 0.61 10.33
C ILE A 259 19.43 0.67 10.38
N CYS A 260 18.79 -0.37 10.93
CA CYS A 260 17.34 -0.39 11.15
C CYS A 260 16.88 0.79 12.02
N ASP A 261 17.54 1.03 13.15
CA ASP A 261 17.20 2.11 14.07
C ASP A 261 17.38 3.48 13.41
N LEU A 262 18.49 3.68 12.69
CA LEU A 262 18.73 4.90 11.93
C LEU A 262 17.65 5.14 10.86
N LEU A 263 17.34 4.13 10.05
CA LEU A 263 16.29 4.21 9.02
C LEU A 263 14.91 4.47 9.63
N PHE A 264 14.62 3.88 10.79
CA PHE A 264 13.35 4.09 11.47
C PHE A 264 13.23 5.50 12.05
N VAL A 265 14.31 6.06 12.59
CA VAL A 265 14.35 7.46 13.05
C VAL A 265 14.19 8.42 11.86
N MET A 266 14.88 8.17 10.74
CA MET A 266 14.68 8.96 9.51
C MET A 266 13.26 8.87 8.99
N PHE A 267 12.68 7.66 8.96
CA PHE A 267 11.28 7.44 8.61
C PHE A 267 10.36 8.27 9.52
N ALA A 268 10.54 8.24 10.84
CA ALA A 268 9.71 8.98 11.78
C ALA A 268 9.79 10.50 11.54
N MET A 269 11.00 11.04 11.33
CA MET A 269 11.19 12.46 11.03
C MET A 269 10.49 12.86 9.73
N VAL A 270 10.66 12.10 8.65
CA VAL A 270 10.00 12.36 7.36
C VAL A 270 8.49 12.22 7.50
N PHE A 271 8.01 11.16 8.16
CA PHE A 271 6.59 10.92 8.36
C PHE A 271 5.92 12.07 9.13
N ILE A 272 6.51 12.50 10.25
CA ILE A 272 6.00 13.60 11.06
C ILE A 272 6.00 14.91 10.24
N THR A 273 7.11 15.22 9.59
CA THR A 273 7.25 16.49 8.83
C THR A 273 6.25 16.55 7.68
N THR A 274 6.13 15.47 6.90
CA THR A 274 5.25 15.43 5.73
C THR A 274 3.77 15.37 6.11
N ARG A 275 3.39 14.58 7.12
CA ARG A 275 1.98 14.36 7.50
C ARG A 275 1.43 15.37 8.50
N LEU A 276 2.24 15.83 9.46
CA LEU A 276 1.80 16.74 10.52
C LEU A 276 2.24 18.19 10.28
N GLY A 277 3.31 18.42 9.52
CA GLY A 277 3.78 19.76 9.15
C GLY A 277 3.21 20.23 7.83
N ILE A 278 3.69 19.64 6.73
CA ILE A 278 3.44 20.11 5.36
C ILE A 278 1.96 19.97 4.97
N PHE A 279 1.37 18.79 5.18
CA PHE A 279 -0.01 18.52 4.75
C PHE A 279 -1.06 19.44 5.42
N PRO A 280 -1.01 19.71 6.75
CA PRO A 280 -1.95 20.64 7.39
C PRO A 280 -1.74 22.11 6.98
N LEU A 281 -0.49 22.53 6.76
CA LEU A 281 -0.19 23.90 6.31
C LEU A 281 -0.73 24.15 4.89
N TRP A 282 -0.53 23.21 3.97
CA TRP A 282 -1.08 23.28 2.62
C TRP A 282 -2.62 23.26 2.60
N SER A 283 -3.22 22.47 3.49
CA SER A 283 -4.67 22.43 3.67
C SER A 283 -5.21 23.79 4.14
N ARG A 284 -4.51 24.47 5.06
CA ARG A 284 -4.91 25.80 5.55
C ARG A 284 -4.87 26.87 4.46
N GLU A 285 -3.80 26.89 3.66
CA GLU A 285 -3.68 27.84 2.54
C GLU A 285 -4.74 27.60 1.48
N SER A 286 -5.03 26.33 1.17
CA SER A 286 -6.05 25.96 0.20
C SER A 286 -7.48 26.26 0.69
N LYS A 287 -7.76 26.09 1.99
CA LYS A 287 -9.05 26.45 2.62
C LYS A 287 -9.38 27.94 2.52
N CYS A 288 -8.36 28.80 2.50
CA CYS A 288 -8.53 30.24 2.35
C CYS A 288 -9.01 30.64 0.94
N GLN A 289 -8.84 29.78 -0.07
CA GLN A 289 -8.97 30.16 -1.47
C GLN A 289 -10.33 29.88 -2.14
N ARG A 290 -11.14 28.89 -1.66
CA ARG A 290 -12.63 28.80 -1.73
C ARG A 290 -13.15 27.36 -1.60
N SER A 291 -14.21 27.22 -0.79
CA SER A 291 -15.38 26.34 -0.86
C SER A 291 -15.25 24.80 -0.76
N THR A 292 -15.82 24.26 0.32
CA THR A 292 -16.56 22.98 0.51
C THR A 292 -16.02 21.64 -0.02
N HIS A 293 -15.34 21.56 -1.16
CA HIS A 293 -14.92 20.29 -1.78
C HIS A 293 -13.60 19.75 -1.19
N ILE A 294 -12.67 20.64 -0.83
CA ILE A 294 -11.44 20.27 -0.12
C ILE A 294 -11.77 19.70 1.26
N LEU A 295 -12.82 20.18 1.94
CA LEU A 295 -13.23 19.61 3.23
C LEU A 295 -13.60 18.12 3.12
N LYS A 296 -14.16 17.66 1.98
CA LYS A 296 -14.40 16.23 1.73
C LYS A 296 -13.09 15.47 1.48
N TYR A 297 -12.20 16.01 0.65
CA TYR A 297 -10.90 15.40 0.33
C TYR A 297 -9.99 15.30 1.58
N THR A 298 -9.86 16.38 2.35
CA THR A 298 -9.07 16.41 3.58
C THR A 298 -9.71 15.63 4.71
N ALA A 299 -11.06 15.56 4.81
CA ALA A 299 -11.72 14.71 5.81
C ALA A 299 -11.56 13.22 5.51
N VAL A 300 -11.48 12.79 4.24
CA VAL A 300 -11.14 11.40 3.90
C VAL A 300 -9.67 11.11 4.20
N CYS A 301 -8.75 12.04 3.88
CA CYS A 301 -7.31 11.88 4.17
C CYS A 301 -6.97 11.95 5.67
N LEU A 302 -7.66 12.79 6.47
CA LEU A 302 -7.40 12.97 7.91
C LEU A 302 -8.29 12.11 8.81
N GLY A 303 -9.53 11.81 8.40
CA GLY A 303 -10.56 11.22 9.24
C GLY A 303 -10.39 9.73 9.54
N LYS A 304 -9.60 8.99 8.74
CA LYS A 304 -9.34 7.55 9.00
C LYS A 304 -8.07 7.31 9.81
N GLN A 305 -7.05 8.14 9.68
CA GLN A 305 -5.79 7.94 10.41
C GLN A 305 -5.93 8.26 11.91
N SER A 306 -6.86 9.15 12.28
CA SER A 306 -7.14 9.50 13.68
C SER A 306 -7.98 8.45 14.43
N GLN A 307 -8.82 7.66 13.75
CA GLN A 307 -9.68 6.67 14.42
C GLN A 307 -8.93 5.39 14.81
N ASP A 308 -7.88 5.01 14.09
CA ASP A 308 -7.05 3.84 14.45
C ASP A 308 -6.09 4.14 15.60
N HIS A 309 -5.58 5.38 15.73
CA HIS A 309 -4.76 5.76 16.89
C HIS A 309 -5.56 5.85 18.19
N SER A 310 -6.85 6.20 18.14
CA SER A 310 -7.70 6.26 19.35
C SER A 310 -8.18 4.89 19.84
N LYS A 311 -8.14 3.84 19.00
CA LYS A 311 -8.48 2.46 19.39
C LYS A 311 -7.26 1.63 19.82
N ALA A 312 -6.04 2.09 19.56
CA ALA A 312 -4.81 1.48 20.05
C ALA A 312 -4.43 1.92 21.48
N LEU A 313 -5.18 2.87 22.07
CA LEU A 313 -4.96 3.43 23.41
C LEU A 313 -6.16 3.20 24.36
N LYS A 314 -7.01 2.22 24.08
CA LYS A 314 -8.02 1.72 25.02
C LYS A 314 -7.94 0.21 25.17
#